data_AF-A0A2N5XEZ8-F1
#
_entry.id   AF-A0A2N5XEZ8-F1
#
_cell.length_a   1.000
_cell.length_b   1.000
_cell.length_c   1.000
_cell.angle_alpha   90.00
_cell.angle_beta   90.00
_cell.angle_gamma   90.00
#
_symmetry.space_group_name_H-M   'P 1'
#
loop_
_entity.id
_entity.type
_entity.pdbx_description
1 polymer ?
#
loop_
_entity_poly.entity_id
_entity_poly.type
_entity_poly.pdbx_seq_one_letter_code
_entity_poly.pdbx_strand_id
1 'polypeptide(L)'
;ADPRAVLAAARGVAAARAGWSVDERVVLGLFASHKEAMYQDLQQNEERILAHPLVRAVALGPDAGLPEDLIGFEPVAPELIDEVQLPERTPLVLDADASQRQCTAAALDGRSFVMSGPPGTGKSQTITNMIAALMHAGRSVLFVSEKAAALDVVRNRLHGVGLGDFVMALHSGNTSKKGVATELARVLTTEVPVTGAAEHELDRARRLREELSAYSAAMNAVREPLGRTLHDVLGRLVLLEQKGTPQLTLSAGNAKAARGLSAGVLQELLTAAGAVARAWRPAAEGEGFA
;
A
#
# COMPACT_ATOMS: atom_id res chain seq x y z
N ALA A 1 -8.87 -43.31 -23.85
CA ALA A 1 -9.57 -42.93 -25.09
C ALA A 1 -8.93 -43.66 -26.26
N ASP A 2 -9.72 -44.18 -27.21
CA ASP A 2 -9.19 -44.83 -28.44
C ASP A 2 -8.64 -43.75 -29.40
N PRO A 3 -7.32 -43.70 -29.66
CA PRO A 3 -6.72 -42.70 -30.54
C PRO A 3 -7.29 -42.75 -31.97
N ARG A 4 -7.70 -43.94 -32.44
CA ARG A 4 -8.27 -44.10 -33.79
C ARG A 4 -9.62 -43.42 -33.91
N ALA A 5 -10.45 -43.51 -32.88
CA ALA A 5 -11.75 -42.84 -32.84
C ALA A 5 -11.58 -41.30 -32.87
N VAL A 6 -10.59 -40.76 -32.14
CA VAL A 6 -10.30 -39.32 -32.14
C VAL A 6 -9.82 -38.83 -33.50
N LEU A 7 -8.90 -39.57 -34.15
CA LEU A 7 -8.40 -39.23 -35.49
C LEU A 7 -9.50 -39.34 -36.56
N ALA A 8 -10.41 -40.31 -36.45
CA ALA A 8 -11.56 -40.42 -37.33
C ALA A 8 -12.51 -39.22 -37.19
N ALA A 9 -12.80 -38.79 -35.95
CA ALA A 9 -13.60 -37.59 -35.72
C ALA A 9 -12.92 -36.33 -36.26
N ALA A 10 -11.60 -36.17 -36.05
CA ALA A 10 -10.82 -35.05 -36.58
C ALA A 10 -10.84 -34.99 -38.12
N ARG A 11 -10.76 -36.16 -38.79
CA ARG A 11 -10.91 -36.25 -40.26
C ARG A 11 -12.27 -35.79 -40.74
N GLY A 12 -13.34 -36.16 -40.03
CA GLY A 12 -14.71 -35.71 -40.35
C GLY A 12 -14.83 -34.19 -40.34
N VAL A 13 -14.24 -33.53 -39.34
CA VAL A 13 -14.22 -32.06 -39.25
C VAL A 13 -13.34 -31.42 -40.32
N ALA A 14 -12.15 -31.99 -40.57
CA ALA A 14 -11.21 -31.46 -41.56
C ALA A 14 -11.75 -31.58 -43.00
N ALA A 15 -12.50 -32.64 -43.32
CA ALA A 15 -13.10 -32.85 -44.64
C ALA A 15 -14.07 -31.72 -45.06
N ALA A 16 -14.67 -31.03 -44.10
CA ALA A 16 -15.56 -29.89 -44.35
C ALA A 16 -14.80 -28.57 -44.63
N ARG A 17 -13.46 -28.55 -44.51
CA ARG A 17 -12.63 -27.34 -44.66
C ARG A 17 -11.62 -27.53 -45.79
N ALA A 18 -11.79 -26.76 -46.85
CA ALA A 18 -10.85 -26.77 -47.99
C ALA A 18 -9.42 -26.46 -47.51
N GLY A 19 -8.47 -27.31 -47.92
CA GLY A 19 -7.05 -27.17 -47.59
C GLY A 19 -6.62 -27.74 -46.24
N TRP A 20 -7.51 -28.37 -45.48
CA TRP A 20 -7.16 -29.04 -44.22
C TRP A 20 -6.89 -30.53 -44.44
N SER A 21 -5.86 -31.08 -43.81
CA SER A 21 -5.54 -32.51 -43.79
C SER A 21 -5.24 -32.99 -42.37
N VAL A 22 -5.43 -34.28 -42.12
CA VAL A 22 -5.10 -34.93 -40.85
C VAL A 22 -4.08 -36.02 -41.13
N ASP A 23 -2.86 -35.82 -40.63
CA ASP A 23 -1.78 -36.80 -40.75
C ASP A 23 -1.68 -37.67 -39.50
N GLU A 24 -1.59 -38.98 -39.68
CA GLU A 24 -1.27 -39.90 -38.58
C GLU A 24 0.24 -39.94 -38.38
N ARG A 25 0.74 -39.27 -37.33
CA ARG A 25 2.16 -39.27 -36.98
C ARG A 25 2.35 -39.67 -35.53
N VAL A 26 3.36 -40.49 -35.26
CA VAL A 26 3.81 -40.80 -33.90
C VAL A 26 4.97 -39.87 -33.58
N VAL A 27 4.81 -39.04 -32.55
CA VAL A 27 5.87 -38.14 -32.06
C VAL A 27 6.37 -38.69 -30.75
N LEU A 28 7.65 -39.06 -30.70
CA LEU A 28 8.32 -39.44 -29.46
C LEU A 28 9.02 -38.21 -28.89
N GLY A 29 8.51 -37.69 -27.79
CA GLY A 29 9.06 -36.52 -27.11
C GLY A 29 9.27 -36.81 -25.64
N LEU A 30 10.31 -36.21 -25.05
CA LEU A 30 10.47 -36.19 -23.60
C LEU A 30 9.55 -35.12 -23.05
N PHE A 31 8.34 -35.52 -22.64
CA PHE A 31 7.43 -34.64 -21.94
C PHE A 31 7.87 -34.54 -20.48
N ALA A 32 8.14 -33.32 -20.02
CA ALA A 32 8.50 -33.09 -18.63
C ALA A 32 7.34 -33.50 -17.70
N SER A 33 7.55 -34.52 -16.88
CA SER A 33 6.54 -35.12 -15.99
C SER A 33 6.05 -34.19 -14.88
N HIS A 34 6.69 -33.03 -14.69
CA HIS A 34 6.28 -32.04 -13.70
C HIS A 34 4.82 -31.59 -13.87
N LYS A 35 4.32 -31.55 -15.11
CA LYS A 35 2.92 -31.20 -15.40
C LYS A 35 1.93 -32.29 -14.96
N GLU A 36 2.34 -33.56 -15.01
CA GLU A 36 1.50 -34.67 -14.55
C GLU A 36 1.32 -34.61 -13.03
N ALA A 37 2.40 -34.35 -12.27
CA ALA A 37 2.30 -34.20 -10.82
C ALA A 37 1.37 -33.04 -10.41
N MET A 38 1.43 -31.91 -11.11
CA MET A 38 0.50 -30.79 -10.90
C MET A 38 -0.93 -31.17 -11.26
N TYR A 39 -1.14 -31.88 -12.36
CA TYR A 39 -2.46 -32.34 -12.79
C TYR A 39 -3.09 -33.29 -11.76
N GLN A 40 -2.32 -34.26 -11.28
CA GLN A 40 -2.73 -35.18 -10.23
C GLN A 40 -3.07 -34.44 -8.93
N ASP A 41 -2.28 -33.44 -8.53
CA ASP A 41 -2.56 -32.62 -7.36
C ASP A 41 -3.87 -31.84 -7.49
N LEU A 42 -4.15 -31.27 -8.68
CA LEU A 42 -5.41 -30.58 -8.96
C LEU A 42 -6.60 -31.54 -8.92
N GLN A 43 -6.47 -32.75 -9.48
CA GLN A 43 -7.53 -33.77 -9.42
C GLN A 43 -7.78 -34.26 -7.98
N GLN A 44 -6.72 -34.50 -7.22
CA GLN A 44 -6.82 -35.01 -5.84
C GLN A 44 -7.40 -33.97 -4.88
N ASN A 45 -7.19 -32.68 -5.16
CA ASN A 45 -7.64 -31.58 -4.30
C ASN A 45 -8.80 -30.77 -4.91
N GLU A 46 -9.49 -31.31 -5.92
CA GLU A 46 -10.53 -30.59 -6.69
C GLU A 46 -11.56 -29.94 -5.78
N GLU A 47 -12.17 -30.70 -4.86
CA GLU A 47 -13.19 -30.20 -3.93
C GLU A 47 -12.66 -29.04 -3.08
N ARG A 48 -11.43 -29.15 -2.55
CA ARG A 48 -10.81 -28.12 -1.71
C ARG A 48 -10.52 -26.85 -2.51
N ILE A 49 -10.04 -26.99 -3.74
CA ILE A 49 -9.73 -25.87 -4.63
C ILE A 49 -11.03 -25.14 -5.01
N LEU A 50 -12.06 -25.90 -5.40
CA LEU A 50 -13.37 -25.34 -5.77
C LEU A 50 -14.10 -24.72 -4.58
N ALA A 51 -13.86 -25.18 -3.35
CA ALA A 51 -14.41 -24.56 -2.15
C ALA A 51 -13.76 -23.20 -1.81
N HIS A 52 -12.56 -22.92 -2.32
CA HIS A 52 -11.82 -21.72 -1.92
C HIS A 52 -12.43 -20.43 -2.52
N PRO A 53 -12.83 -19.44 -1.70
CA PRO A 53 -13.53 -18.24 -2.19
C PRO A 53 -12.75 -17.47 -3.26
N LEU A 54 -11.45 -17.23 -3.07
CA LEU A 54 -10.65 -16.49 -4.05
C LEU A 54 -10.44 -17.25 -5.37
N VAL A 55 -10.43 -18.59 -5.34
CA VAL A 55 -10.29 -19.38 -6.57
C VAL A 55 -11.57 -19.26 -7.38
N ARG A 56 -12.72 -19.37 -6.71
CA ARG A 56 -14.04 -19.12 -7.33
C ARG A 56 -14.15 -17.69 -7.86
N ALA A 57 -13.66 -16.69 -7.14
CA ALA A 57 -13.64 -15.29 -7.57
C ALA A 57 -12.92 -15.11 -8.91
N VAL A 58 -11.73 -15.71 -9.05
CA VAL A 58 -10.91 -15.61 -10.26
C VAL A 58 -11.54 -16.39 -11.42
N ALA A 59 -12.16 -17.55 -11.14
CA ALA A 59 -12.72 -18.43 -12.17
C ALA A 59 -14.12 -18.00 -12.67
N LEU A 60 -14.98 -17.54 -11.77
CA LEU A 60 -16.40 -17.25 -12.03
C LEU A 60 -16.72 -15.75 -12.05
N GLY A 61 -15.79 -14.89 -11.62
CA GLY A 61 -16.01 -13.45 -11.59
C GLY A 61 -17.13 -13.04 -10.61
N PRO A 62 -17.96 -12.03 -10.96
CA PRO A 62 -19.04 -11.54 -10.10
C PRO A 62 -20.05 -12.62 -9.67
N ASP A 63 -20.23 -13.67 -10.47
CA ASP A 63 -21.16 -14.78 -10.21
C ASP A 63 -20.63 -15.78 -9.16
N ALA A 64 -19.41 -15.56 -8.63
CA ALA A 64 -18.78 -16.44 -7.65
C ALA A 64 -19.51 -16.50 -6.30
N GLY A 65 -20.41 -15.55 -5.99
CA GLY A 65 -21.16 -15.52 -4.73
C GLY A 65 -20.23 -15.42 -3.51
N LEU A 66 -19.28 -14.48 -3.55
CA LEU A 66 -18.29 -14.29 -2.49
C LEU A 66 -18.93 -13.67 -1.24
N PRO A 67 -18.37 -13.92 -0.04
CA PRO A 67 -18.67 -13.10 1.13
C PRO A 67 -18.41 -11.62 0.83
N GLU A 68 -19.35 -10.74 1.19
CA GLU A 68 -19.27 -9.30 0.90
C GLU A 68 -17.97 -8.68 1.45
N ASP A 69 -17.48 -9.19 2.58
CA ASP A 69 -16.36 -8.64 3.35
C ASP A 69 -14.98 -9.22 2.96
N LEU A 70 -14.93 -10.20 2.06
CA LEU A 70 -13.67 -10.84 1.66
C LEU A 70 -12.77 -9.90 0.85
N ILE A 71 -13.38 -9.16 -0.08
CA ILE A 71 -12.74 -8.19 -0.97
C ILE A 71 -13.35 -6.80 -0.80
N GLY A 72 -14.66 -6.72 -0.50
CA GLY A 72 -15.36 -5.45 -0.25
C GLY A 72 -15.14 -4.96 1.17
N PHE A 73 -14.00 -4.32 1.41
CA PHE A 73 -13.74 -3.60 2.66
C PHE A 73 -13.34 -2.16 2.38
N GLU A 74 -13.66 -1.27 3.30
CA GLU A 74 -13.18 0.11 3.25
C GLU A 74 -11.75 0.15 3.82
N PRO A 75 -10.74 0.57 3.04
CA PRO A 75 -9.40 0.75 3.57
C PRO A 75 -9.38 1.81 4.67
N VAL A 76 -8.53 1.62 5.68
CA VAL A 76 -8.30 2.62 6.73
C VAL A 76 -7.89 3.94 6.09
N ALA A 77 -8.54 5.07 6.39
CA ALA A 77 -8.16 6.36 5.82
C ALA A 77 -6.66 6.69 6.10
N PRO A 78 -5.90 7.25 5.14
CA PRO A 78 -4.48 7.53 5.32
C PRO A 78 -4.15 8.37 6.56
N GLU A 79 -5.05 9.27 6.94
CA GLU A 79 -4.90 10.17 8.09
C GLU A 79 -5.06 9.44 9.44
N LEU A 80 -5.76 8.30 9.44
CA LEU A 80 -6.03 7.49 10.63
C LEU A 80 -5.08 6.30 10.76
N ILE A 81 -4.17 6.10 9.79
CA ILE A 81 -3.29 4.93 9.77
C ILE A 81 -2.38 4.87 11.00
N ASP A 82 -1.99 6.01 11.55
CA ASP A 82 -1.18 6.12 12.78
C ASP A 82 -1.93 5.78 14.05
N GLU A 83 -3.26 5.75 14.00
CA GLU A 83 -4.13 5.38 15.13
C GLU A 83 -4.51 3.90 15.06
N VAL A 84 -4.78 3.38 13.85
CA VAL A 84 -5.12 1.97 13.65
C VAL A 84 -3.88 1.08 13.67
N GLN A 85 -2.81 1.52 13.03
CA GLN A 85 -1.52 0.83 12.99
C GLN A 85 -0.45 1.67 13.66
N LEU A 86 -0.40 1.64 15.00
CA LEU A 86 0.60 2.40 15.74
C LEU A 86 2.01 2.09 15.21
N PRO A 87 2.80 3.08 14.75
CA PRO A 87 4.16 2.86 14.23
C PRO A 87 5.07 2.06 15.16
N GLU A 88 4.97 2.28 16.47
CA GLU A 88 5.76 1.56 17.48
C GLU A 88 5.25 0.13 17.77
N ARG A 89 4.13 -0.29 17.17
CA ARG A 89 3.58 -1.65 17.29
C ARG A 89 3.51 -2.39 15.97
N THR A 90 3.69 -1.68 14.86
CA THR A 90 3.61 -2.23 13.52
C THR A 90 5.02 -2.42 12.99
N PRO A 91 5.51 -3.66 12.87
CA PRO A 91 6.90 -3.94 12.53
C PRO A 91 7.15 -3.70 11.03
N LEU A 92 7.36 -2.43 10.67
CA LEU A 92 7.83 -2.04 9.35
C LEU A 92 9.35 -2.17 9.33
N VAL A 93 9.85 -3.03 8.44
CA VAL A 93 11.29 -3.30 8.29
C VAL A 93 11.96 -2.41 7.24
N LEU A 94 11.15 -1.70 6.46
CA LEU A 94 11.52 -0.68 5.49
C LEU A 94 10.58 0.52 5.64
N ASP A 95 11.00 1.69 5.17
CA ASP A 95 10.14 2.88 5.13
C ASP A 95 8.80 2.59 4.44
N ALA A 96 7.74 3.26 4.87
CA ALA A 96 6.45 3.16 4.22
C ALA A 96 5.67 4.45 4.32
N ASP A 97 5.09 4.90 3.20
CA ASP A 97 4.09 5.95 3.22
C ASP A 97 2.74 5.42 3.74
N ALA A 98 1.78 6.32 3.94
CA ALA A 98 0.46 5.98 4.47
C ALA A 98 -0.28 4.94 3.60
N SER A 99 -0.14 5.01 2.26
CA SER A 99 -0.81 4.07 1.34
C SER A 99 -0.21 2.66 1.39
N GLN A 100 1.10 2.57 1.56
CA GLN A 100 1.80 1.29 1.75
C GLN A 100 1.45 0.67 3.11
N ARG A 101 1.25 1.50 4.13
CA ARG A 101 0.78 1.05 5.44
C ARG A 101 -0.68 0.59 5.43
N GLN A 102 -1.57 1.24 4.67
CA GLN A 102 -2.94 0.73 4.45
C GLN A 102 -2.94 -0.73 3.93
N CYS A 103 -2.04 -1.06 3.00
CA CYS A 103 -1.89 -2.43 2.50
C CYS A 103 -1.45 -3.39 3.62
N THR A 104 -0.52 -2.95 4.47
CA THR A 104 -0.04 -3.75 5.60
C THR A 104 -1.13 -3.95 6.65
N ALA A 105 -1.95 -2.93 6.92
CA ALA A 105 -3.14 -3.02 7.78
C ALA A 105 -4.14 -4.04 7.26
N ALA A 106 -4.54 -3.91 6.00
CA ALA A 106 -5.47 -4.85 5.37
C ALA A 106 -4.96 -6.30 5.43
N ALA A 107 -3.66 -6.51 5.20
CA ALA A 107 -3.05 -7.84 5.29
C ALA A 107 -3.08 -8.41 6.71
N LEU A 108 -2.76 -7.61 7.73
CA LEU A 108 -2.81 -8.02 9.14
C LEU A 108 -4.24 -8.33 9.61
N ASP A 109 -5.23 -7.61 9.09
CA ASP A 109 -6.66 -7.86 9.32
C ASP A 109 -7.19 -9.09 8.54
N GLY A 110 -6.34 -9.76 7.76
CA GLY A 110 -6.71 -10.94 6.98
C GLY A 110 -7.56 -10.66 5.74
N ARG A 111 -7.57 -9.41 5.26
CA ARG A 111 -8.31 -9.01 4.06
C ARG A 111 -7.60 -9.47 2.79
N SER A 112 -8.38 -9.75 1.74
CA SER A 112 -7.86 -10.03 0.40
C SER A 112 -8.04 -8.81 -0.50
N PHE A 113 -6.97 -8.34 -1.14
CA PHE A 113 -7.00 -7.11 -1.94
C PHE A 113 -6.02 -7.13 -3.10
N VAL A 114 -6.26 -6.22 -4.05
CA VAL A 114 -5.35 -5.94 -5.15
C VAL A 114 -4.56 -4.67 -4.84
N MET A 115 -3.25 -4.80 -4.74
CA MET A 115 -2.35 -3.65 -4.60
C MET A 115 -1.93 -3.14 -5.98
N SER A 116 -2.36 -1.92 -6.32
CA SER A 116 -2.02 -1.25 -7.58
C SER A 116 -1.10 -0.05 -7.33
N GLY A 117 -0.12 0.14 -8.20
CA GLY A 117 0.74 1.32 -8.15
C GLY A 117 1.58 1.43 -9.43
N PRO A 118 1.88 2.65 -9.92
CA PRO A 118 2.79 2.85 -11.05
C PRO A 118 4.16 2.18 -10.87
N PRO A 119 4.95 2.00 -11.94
CA PRO A 119 6.35 1.60 -11.82
C PRO A 119 7.11 2.56 -10.90
N GLY A 120 7.94 2.03 -10.01
CA GLY A 120 8.74 2.83 -9.08
C GLY A 120 8.08 3.19 -7.74
N THR A 121 6.79 2.90 -7.51
CA THR A 121 6.09 3.26 -6.25
C THR A 121 6.34 2.31 -5.06
N GLY A 122 7.46 1.60 -5.06
CA GLY A 122 7.84 0.78 -3.90
C GLY A 122 7.02 -0.50 -3.66
N LYS A 123 6.26 -1.05 -4.64
CA LYS A 123 5.46 -2.28 -4.45
C LYS A 123 6.22 -3.44 -3.79
N SER A 124 7.45 -3.73 -4.21
CA SER A 124 8.28 -4.78 -3.60
C SER A 124 8.67 -4.47 -2.16
N GLN A 125 8.82 -3.19 -1.82
CA GLN A 125 9.05 -2.73 -0.45
C GLN A 125 7.78 -2.90 0.39
N THR A 126 6.60 -2.56 -0.14
CA THR A 126 5.32 -2.88 0.51
C THR A 126 5.15 -4.37 0.76
N ILE A 127 5.45 -5.23 -0.23
CA ILE A 127 5.41 -6.69 -0.07
C ILE A 127 6.36 -7.16 1.04
N THR A 128 7.57 -6.61 1.10
CA THR A 128 8.56 -6.95 2.14
C THR A 128 8.03 -6.61 3.53
N ASN A 129 7.46 -5.41 3.69
CA ASN A 129 6.85 -4.98 4.96
C ASN A 129 5.65 -5.86 5.34
N MET A 130 4.77 -6.19 4.40
CA MET A 130 3.64 -7.10 4.65
C MET A 130 4.11 -8.48 5.11
N ILE A 131 5.12 -9.06 4.46
CA ILE A 131 5.68 -10.36 4.85
C ILE A 131 6.22 -10.30 6.28
N ALA A 132 7.05 -9.29 6.59
CA ALA A 132 7.62 -9.10 7.92
C ALA A 132 6.54 -8.91 9.00
N ALA A 133 5.51 -8.12 8.70
CA ALA A 133 4.40 -7.87 9.62
C ALA A 133 3.57 -9.13 9.89
N LEU A 134 3.24 -9.89 8.85
CA LEU A 134 2.53 -11.17 9.00
C LEU A 134 3.36 -12.20 9.78
N MET A 135 4.66 -12.27 9.51
CA MET A 135 5.58 -13.13 10.27
C MET A 135 5.61 -12.74 11.75
N HIS A 136 5.70 -11.45 12.07
CA HIS A 136 5.64 -10.97 13.44
C HIS A 136 4.30 -11.30 14.13
N ALA A 137 3.19 -11.29 13.39
CA ALA A 137 1.88 -11.75 13.85
C ALA A 137 1.76 -13.30 13.93
N GLY A 138 2.85 -14.04 13.78
CA GLY A 138 2.90 -15.50 13.86
C GLY A 138 2.29 -16.22 12.67
N ARG A 139 2.16 -15.57 11.51
CA ARG A 139 1.62 -16.16 10.28
C ARG A 139 2.74 -16.72 9.39
N SER A 140 2.45 -17.83 8.71
CA SER A 140 3.26 -18.31 7.59
C SER A 140 2.84 -17.62 6.29
N VAL A 141 3.79 -17.21 5.46
CA VAL A 141 3.52 -16.49 4.21
C VAL A 141 4.09 -17.26 3.01
N LEU A 142 3.24 -17.52 2.00
CA LEU A 142 3.66 -18.05 0.70
C LEU A 142 3.65 -16.91 -0.32
N PHE A 143 4.82 -16.52 -0.81
CA PHE A 143 4.96 -15.51 -1.86
C PHE A 143 5.21 -16.18 -3.21
N VAL A 144 4.34 -15.91 -4.18
CA VAL A 144 4.39 -16.49 -5.53
C VAL A 144 4.48 -15.37 -6.57
N SER A 145 5.26 -15.60 -7.63
CA SER A 145 5.36 -14.69 -8.77
C SER A 145 5.67 -15.48 -10.04
N GLU A 146 5.22 -14.97 -11.19
CA GLU A 146 5.57 -15.51 -12.51
C GLU A 146 7.06 -15.32 -12.81
N LYS A 147 7.64 -14.19 -12.37
CA LYS A 147 9.03 -13.82 -12.70
C LYS A 147 9.94 -14.06 -11.51
N ALA A 148 10.95 -14.92 -11.69
CA ALA A 148 11.97 -15.18 -10.67
C ALA A 148 12.64 -13.91 -10.13
N ALA A 149 12.90 -12.92 -10.99
CA ALA A 149 13.47 -11.64 -10.58
C ALA A 149 12.64 -10.90 -9.51
N ALA A 150 11.31 -11.02 -9.52
CA ALA A 150 10.47 -10.43 -8.48
C ALA A 150 10.64 -11.14 -7.13
N LEU A 151 10.80 -12.47 -7.15
CA LEU A 151 11.12 -13.27 -5.97
C LEU A 151 12.49 -12.89 -5.41
N ASP A 152 13.50 -12.75 -6.28
CA ASP A 152 14.86 -12.36 -5.89
C ASP A 152 14.90 -10.98 -5.23
N VAL A 153 14.18 -9.99 -5.78
CA VAL A 153 14.12 -8.63 -5.20
C VAL A 153 13.58 -8.64 -3.78
N VAL A 154 12.47 -9.34 -3.54
CA VAL A 154 11.86 -9.42 -2.19
C VAL A 154 12.75 -10.23 -1.25
N ARG A 155 13.29 -11.38 -1.71
CA ARG A 155 14.22 -12.19 -0.93
C ARG A 155 15.45 -11.39 -0.50
N ASN A 156 16.06 -10.66 -1.41
CA ASN A 156 17.25 -9.85 -1.11
C ASN A 156 16.94 -8.71 -0.12
N ARG A 157 15.74 -8.12 -0.18
CA ARG A 157 15.30 -7.13 0.82
C ARG A 157 15.12 -7.76 2.19
N LEU A 158 14.48 -8.93 2.29
CA LEU A 158 14.34 -9.68 3.53
C LEU A 158 15.72 -10.04 4.12
N HIS A 159 16.68 -10.47 3.30
CA HIS A 159 18.07 -10.65 3.74
C HIS A 159 18.69 -9.36 4.25
N GLY A 160 18.51 -8.25 3.53
CA GLY A 160 19.07 -6.95 3.89
C GLY A 160 18.58 -6.41 5.24
N VAL A 161 17.40 -6.84 5.70
CA VAL A 161 16.83 -6.49 7.02
C VAL A 161 17.01 -7.60 8.07
N GLY A 162 17.84 -8.61 7.78
CA GLY A 162 18.14 -9.71 8.71
C GLY A 162 17.07 -10.80 8.81
N LEU A 163 16.05 -10.80 7.95
CA LEU A 163 14.99 -11.81 7.93
C LEU A 163 15.25 -12.97 6.95
N GLY A 164 16.41 -12.99 6.31
CA GLY A 164 16.75 -14.01 5.30
C GLY A 164 16.73 -15.45 5.82
N ASP A 165 17.08 -15.66 7.08
CA ASP A 165 17.09 -16.99 7.70
C ASP A 165 15.70 -17.60 7.87
N PHE A 166 14.64 -16.80 7.76
CA PHE A 166 13.25 -17.24 7.81
C PHE A 166 12.63 -17.46 6.42
N VAL A 167 13.41 -17.29 5.35
CA VAL A 167 12.92 -17.40 3.98
C VAL A 167 13.36 -18.72 3.35
N MET A 168 12.39 -19.57 3.03
CA MET A 168 12.62 -20.78 2.22
C MET A 168 12.33 -20.49 0.75
N ALA A 169 13.38 -20.38 -0.07
CA ALA A 169 13.24 -20.07 -1.48
C ALA A 169 13.22 -21.34 -2.36
N LEU A 170 12.02 -21.78 -2.75
CA LEU A 170 11.81 -22.94 -3.60
C LEU A 170 11.85 -22.55 -5.09
N HIS A 171 13.03 -22.46 -5.68
CA HIS A 171 13.18 -22.19 -7.11
C HIS A 171 13.07 -23.48 -7.93
N SER A 172 12.26 -23.47 -8.99
CA SER A 172 11.88 -24.65 -9.78
C SER A 172 13.00 -25.28 -10.61
N GLY A 173 14.20 -24.70 -10.67
CA GLY A 173 15.27 -25.15 -11.57
C GLY A 173 16.30 -26.12 -10.99
N ASN A 174 16.56 -26.11 -9.68
CA ASN A 174 17.74 -26.80 -9.13
C ASN A 174 17.62 -27.31 -7.68
N THR A 175 16.42 -27.24 -7.07
CA THR A 175 16.26 -27.63 -5.67
C THR A 175 16.02 -29.14 -5.58
N SER A 176 17.09 -29.90 -5.33
CA SER A 176 16.97 -31.33 -5.03
C SER A 176 16.15 -31.57 -3.75
N LYS A 177 15.49 -32.73 -3.61
CA LYS A 177 14.79 -33.12 -2.37
C LYS A 177 15.68 -32.99 -1.12
N LYS A 178 16.97 -33.34 -1.28
CA LYS A 178 17.99 -33.17 -0.23
C LYS A 178 18.21 -31.70 0.11
N GLY A 179 18.30 -30.82 -0.90
CA GLY A 179 18.42 -29.38 -0.71
C GLY A 179 17.24 -28.78 0.07
N VAL A 180 16.00 -29.17 -0.29
CA VAL A 180 14.80 -28.74 0.46
C VAL A 180 14.88 -29.21 1.92
N ALA A 181 15.20 -30.48 2.15
CA ALA A 181 15.28 -31.03 3.51
C ALA A 181 16.37 -30.36 4.35
N THR A 182 17.54 -30.10 3.77
CA THR A 182 18.63 -29.36 4.45
C THR A 182 18.19 -27.95 4.81
N GLU A 183 17.54 -27.24 3.89
CA GLU A 183 17.09 -25.87 4.14
C GLU A 183 16.00 -25.83 5.22
N LEU A 184 15.04 -26.75 5.16
CA LEU A 184 14.01 -26.88 6.20
C LEU A 184 14.65 -27.15 7.57
N ALA A 185 15.61 -28.07 7.65
CA ALA A 185 16.32 -28.35 8.90
C ALA A 185 17.08 -27.13 9.41
N ARG A 186 17.75 -26.38 8.53
CA ARG A 186 18.46 -25.14 8.88
C ARG A 186 17.50 -24.11 9.47
N VAL A 187 16.38 -23.83 8.80
CA VAL A 187 15.39 -22.83 9.25
C VAL A 187 14.77 -23.25 10.59
N LEU A 188 14.42 -24.53 10.77
CA LEU A 188 13.81 -25.04 12.01
C LEU A 188 14.75 -25.09 13.22
N THR A 189 16.07 -25.07 13.00
CA THR A 189 17.09 -25.15 14.06
C THR A 189 17.74 -23.80 14.36
N THR A 190 17.38 -22.75 13.62
CA THR A 190 17.94 -21.42 13.81
C THR A 190 17.33 -20.77 15.05
N GLU A 191 18.14 -20.58 16.09
CA GLU A 191 17.78 -19.78 17.27
C GLU A 191 18.10 -18.31 17.00
N VAL A 192 17.14 -17.43 17.31
CA VAL A 192 17.32 -15.99 17.11
C VAL A 192 17.50 -15.31 18.46
N PRO A 193 18.62 -14.62 18.70
CA PRO A 193 18.81 -13.88 19.93
C PRO A 193 17.83 -12.70 19.97
N VAL A 194 16.91 -12.73 20.94
CA VAL A 194 16.02 -11.60 21.21
C VAL A 194 16.81 -10.57 22.02
N THR A 195 17.15 -9.44 21.40
CA THR A 195 17.78 -8.33 22.11
C THR A 195 16.70 -7.50 22.81
N GLY A 196 16.75 -7.43 24.14
CA GLY A 196 15.80 -6.69 24.98
C GLY A 196 15.90 -5.16 24.89
N ALA A 197 16.60 -4.61 23.88
CA ALA A 197 16.82 -3.17 23.70
C ALA A 197 15.63 -2.43 23.06
N ALA A 198 14.50 -3.11 22.83
CA ALA A 198 13.38 -2.56 22.08
C ALA A 198 12.54 -1.56 22.89
N GLU A 199 12.31 -1.77 24.18
CA GLU A 199 11.26 -1.03 24.91
C GLU A 199 11.49 0.49 24.97
N HIS A 200 12.72 0.93 25.26
CA HIS A 200 13.03 2.37 25.33
C HIS A 200 12.92 3.06 23.96
N GLU A 201 13.32 2.38 22.89
CA GLU A 201 13.18 2.90 21.52
C GLU A 201 11.72 2.94 21.08
N LEU A 202 10.91 1.94 21.45
CA LEU A 202 9.47 1.92 21.19
C LEU A 202 8.75 3.05 21.95
N ASP A 203 9.11 3.28 23.21
CA ASP A 203 8.56 4.39 24.00
C ASP A 203 8.96 5.76 23.43
N ARG A 204 10.19 5.88 22.94
CA ARG A 204 10.64 7.08 22.22
C ARG A 204 9.86 7.29 20.93
N ALA A 205 9.66 6.24 20.14
CA ALA A 205 8.88 6.29 18.91
C ALA A 205 7.43 6.72 19.18
N ARG A 206 6.81 6.21 20.24
CA ARG A 206 5.47 6.62 20.67
C ARG A 206 5.41 8.12 20.97
N ARG A 207 6.32 8.64 21.80
CA ARG A 207 6.35 10.06 22.18
C ARG A 207 6.53 10.95 20.95
N LEU A 208 7.43 10.58 20.05
CA LEU A 208 7.67 11.33 18.81
C LEU A 208 6.43 11.35 17.91
N ARG A 209 5.74 10.21 17.76
CA ARG A 209 4.47 10.15 17.02
C ARG A 209 3.44 11.10 17.63
N GLU A 210 3.22 11.01 18.93
CA GLU A 210 2.24 11.85 19.64
C GLU A 210 2.54 13.34 19.48
N GLU A 211 3.81 13.74 19.60
CA GLU A 211 4.25 15.12 19.41
C GLU A 211 4.01 15.60 17.96
N LEU A 212 4.39 14.81 16.96
CA LEU A 212 4.21 15.15 15.55
C LEU A 212 2.73 15.22 15.15
N SER A 213 1.93 14.25 15.61
CA SER A 213 0.47 14.26 15.40
C SER A 213 -0.19 15.46 16.07
N ALA A 214 0.20 15.79 17.32
CA ALA A 214 -0.31 16.96 18.02
C ALA A 214 0.07 18.28 17.33
N TYR A 215 1.30 18.38 16.81
CA TYR A 215 1.74 19.53 16.02
C TYR A 215 0.90 19.68 14.74
N SER A 216 0.72 18.59 13.98
CA SER A 216 -0.11 18.59 12.77
C SER A 216 -1.55 19.00 13.07
N ALA A 217 -2.16 18.43 14.11
CA ALA A 217 -3.50 18.79 14.57
C ALA A 217 -3.57 20.27 14.98
N ALA A 218 -2.58 20.77 15.72
CA ALA A 218 -2.51 22.18 16.11
C ALA A 218 -2.38 23.11 14.90
N MET A 219 -1.59 22.77 13.88
CA MET A 219 -1.46 23.59 12.67
C MET A 219 -2.79 23.72 11.90
N ASN A 220 -3.58 22.64 11.90
CA ASN A 220 -4.82 22.52 11.14
C ASN A 220 -6.09 22.83 11.96
N ALA A 221 -5.98 23.07 13.27
CA ALA A 221 -7.12 23.47 14.09
C ALA A 221 -7.63 24.87 13.70
N VAL A 222 -8.92 24.96 13.37
CA VAL A 222 -9.62 26.23 13.13
C VAL A 222 -9.73 26.98 14.46
N ARG A 223 -9.25 28.23 14.48
CA ARG A 223 -9.19 29.05 15.70
C ARG A 223 -10.09 30.27 15.61
N GLU A 224 -10.88 30.44 16.66
CA GLU A 224 -11.63 31.67 16.89
C GLU A 224 -10.73 32.79 17.43
N PRO A 225 -11.02 34.06 17.12
CA PRO A 225 -12.16 34.52 16.31
C PRO A 225 -11.93 34.50 14.78
N LEU A 226 -10.75 34.06 14.34
CA LEU A 226 -10.30 34.23 12.96
C LEU A 226 -11.02 33.28 11.98
N GLY A 227 -11.66 32.22 12.48
CA GLY A 227 -12.32 31.19 11.68
C GLY A 227 -11.37 30.50 10.69
N ARG A 228 -10.06 30.44 11.02
CA ARG A 228 -9.01 29.94 10.14
C ARG A 228 -7.99 29.10 10.89
N THR A 229 -7.29 28.24 10.15
CA THR A 229 -6.18 27.44 10.68
C THR A 229 -4.89 28.26 10.71
N LEU A 230 -3.91 27.85 11.52
CA LEU A 230 -2.59 28.49 11.50
C LEU A 230 -1.90 28.28 10.14
N HIS A 231 -2.08 27.09 9.55
CA HIS A 231 -1.61 26.78 8.21
C HIS A 231 -2.12 27.80 7.17
N ASP A 232 -3.42 28.10 7.16
CA ASP A 232 -4.03 29.06 6.24
C ASP A 232 -3.48 30.47 6.44
N VAL A 233 -3.27 30.87 7.70
CA VAL A 233 -2.75 32.21 8.01
C VAL A 233 -1.33 32.35 7.51
N LEU A 234 -0.45 31.38 7.79
CA LEU A 234 0.93 31.40 7.31
C LEU A 234 0.98 31.39 5.78
N GLY A 235 0.18 30.55 5.12
CA GLY A 235 0.09 30.52 3.66
C GLY A 235 -0.33 31.87 3.07
N ARG A 236 -1.30 32.56 3.70
CA ARG A 236 -1.70 33.91 3.27
C ARG A 236 -0.62 34.95 3.48
N LEU A 237 0.12 34.90 4.60
CA LEU A 237 1.23 35.82 4.86
C LEU A 237 2.32 35.67 3.78
N VAL A 238 2.68 34.43 3.42
CA VAL A 238 3.63 34.15 2.34
C VAL A 238 3.12 34.71 1.00
N LEU A 239 1.83 34.53 0.68
CA LEU A 239 1.25 35.08 -0.55
C LEU A 239 1.25 36.62 -0.57
N LEU A 240 1.06 37.28 0.58
CA LEU A 240 1.12 38.73 0.69
C LEU A 240 2.55 39.26 0.52
N GLU A 241 3.53 38.57 1.11
CA GLU A 241 4.95 38.87 0.96
C GLU A 241 5.38 38.74 -0.51
N GLN A 242 4.98 37.67 -1.20
CA GLN A 242 5.25 37.48 -2.63
C GLN A 242 4.65 38.59 -3.52
N LYS A 243 3.56 39.23 -3.08
CA LYS A 243 2.95 40.38 -3.76
C LYS A 243 3.61 41.73 -3.43
N GLY A 244 4.68 41.73 -2.66
CA GLY A 244 5.37 42.95 -2.25
C GLY A 244 4.56 43.79 -1.26
N THR A 245 3.64 43.18 -0.51
CA THR A 245 2.86 43.89 0.51
C THR A 245 3.81 44.38 1.61
N PRO A 246 3.82 45.68 1.96
CA PRO A 246 4.68 46.19 3.03
C PRO A 246 4.43 45.44 4.34
N GLN A 247 5.50 44.92 4.95
CA GLN A 247 5.38 44.23 6.24
C GLN A 247 5.07 45.26 7.34
N LEU A 248 3.95 45.07 8.04
CA LEU A 248 3.62 45.85 9.21
C LEU A 248 4.36 45.26 10.42
N THR A 249 5.42 45.94 10.88
CA THR A 249 6.13 45.51 12.09
C THR A 249 5.21 45.65 13.30
N LEU A 250 4.88 44.54 13.95
CA LEU A 250 4.14 44.56 15.20
C LEU A 250 5.04 45.15 16.30
N SER A 251 4.77 46.38 16.70
CA SER A 251 5.43 47.02 17.84
C SER A 251 4.83 46.54 19.17
N ALA A 252 5.51 46.79 20.28
CA ALA A 252 5.00 46.49 21.63
C ALA A 252 3.64 47.15 21.92
N GLY A 253 3.32 48.29 21.29
CA GLY A 253 2.01 48.93 21.36
C GLY A 253 0.91 48.11 20.68
N ASN A 254 1.23 47.50 19.54
CA ASN A 254 0.31 46.64 18.78
C ASN A 254 0.06 45.30 19.49
N ALA A 255 1.01 44.82 20.30
CA ALA A 255 0.84 43.59 21.07
C ALA A 255 -0.27 43.69 22.13
N LYS A 256 -0.48 44.86 22.74
CA LYS A 256 -1.58 45.08 23.69
C LYS A 256 -2.95 45.15 22.99
N ALA A 257 -3.00 45.79 21.81
CA ALA A 257 -4.20 45.83 20.97
C ALA A 257 -4.55 44.43 20.42
N ALA A 258 -3.55 43.64 20.01
CA ALA A 258 -3.72 42.26 19.55
C ALA A 258 -4.28 41.32 20.64
N ARG A 259 -3.94 41.53 21.91
CA ARG A 259 -4.51 40.76 23.03
C ARG A 259 -5.99 41.08 23.32
N GLY A 260 -6.48 42.24 22.91
CA GLY A 260 -7.87 42.67 23.08
C GLY A 260 -8.76 42.41 21.86
N LEU A 261 -8.22 41.81 20.81
CA LEU A 261 -8.93 41.56 19.55
C LEU A 261 -9.98 40.45 19.75
N SER A 262 -11.25 40.85 19.81
CA SER A 262 -12.40 39.95 19.84
C SER A 262 -12.92 39.68 18.42
N ALA A 263 -13.84 38.72 18.28
CA ALA A 263 -14.52 38.46 17.01
C ALA A 263 -15.24 39.71 16.46
N GLY A 264 -15.91 40.46 17.32
CA GLY A 264 -16.59 41.70 16.94
C GLY A 264 -15.62 42.74 16.42
N VAL A 265 -14.53 42.99 17.16
CA VAL A 265 -13.50 43.98 16.78
C VAL A 265 -12.82 43.58 15.47
N LEU A 266 -12.52 42.29 15.28
CA LEU A 266 -11.96 41.81 14.02
C LEU A 266 -12.92 42.05 12.85
N GLN A 267 -14.21 41.75 13.03
CA GLN A 267 -15.22 41.93 11.99
C GLN A 267 -15.39 43.40 11.60
N GLU A 268 -15.37 44.31 12.58
CA GLU A 268 -15.37 45.75 12.34
C GLU A 268 -14.14 46.19 11.54
N LEU A 269 -12.94 45.74 11.93
CA LEU A 269 -11.70 46.05 11.22
C LEU A 269 -11.71 45.54 9.78
N LEU A 270 -12.18 44.31 9.54
CA LEU A 270 -12.31 43.75 8.20
C LEU A 270 -13.33 44.53 7.35
N THR A 271 -14.44 44.95 7.95
CA THR A 271 -15.46 45.77 7.27
C THR A 271 -14.90 47.13 6.88
N ALA A 272 -14.20 47.81 7.80
CA ALA A 272 -13.53 49.08 7.53
C ALA A 272 -12.44 48.94 6.46
N ALA A 273 -11.58 47.92 6.57
CA ALA A 273 -10.55 47.63 5.57
C ALA A 273 -11.15 47.35 4.18
N GLY A 274 -12.28 46.63 4.12
CA GLY A 274 -13.00 46.40 2.88
C GLY A 274 -13.57 47.68 2.25
N ALA A 275 -14.04 48.62 3.07
CA ALA A 275 -14.47 49.93 2.59
C ALA A 275 -13.31 50.75 2.01
N VAL A 276 -12.16 50.77 2.72
CA VAL A 276 -10.93 51.44 2.24
C VAL A 276 -10.44 50.80 0.95
N ALA A 277 -10.39 49.47 0.86
CA ALA A 277 -9.93 48.76 -0.34
C ALA A 277 -10.78 49.09 -1.58
N ARG A 278 -12.10 49.23 -1.43
CA ARG A 278 -12.99 49.64 -2.54
C ARG A 278 -12.74 51.08 -2.99
N ALA A 279 -12.42 51.98 -2.06
CA ALA A 279 -12.09 53.37 -2.36
C ALA A 279 -10.63 53.56 -2.84
N TRP A 280 -9.77 52.56 -2.64
CA TRP A 280 -8.34 52.65 -2.91
C TRP A 280 -8.01 52.79 -4.40
N ARG A 281 -8.75 52.11 -5.28
CA ARG A 281 -8.53 52.18 -6.73
C ARG A 281 -8.81 53.59 -7.29
N PRO A 282 -9.97 54.23 -7.01
CA PRO A 282 -10.16 55.64 -7.33
C PRO A 282 -9.08 56.57 -6.76
N ALA A 283 -8.66 56.33 -5.53
CA ALA A 283 -7.63 57.14 -4.88
C ALA A 283 -6.23 56.97 -5.52
N ALA A 284 -5.90 55.77 -6.01
CA ALA A 284 -4.64 55.47 -6.66
C ALA A 284 -4.60 55.93 -8.13
N GLU A 285 -5.73 55.87 -8.84
CA GLU A 285 -5.85 56.23 -10.26
C GLU A 285 -6.19 57.73 -10.48
N GLY A 286 -6.64 58.46 -9.45
CA GLY A 286 -6.82 59.91 -9.47
C GLY A 286 -7.82 60.40 -10.52
N GLU A 287 -7.50 61.47 -11.26
CA GLU A 287 -8.35 62.01 -12.33
C GLU A 287 -8.51 61.06 -13.54
N GLY A 288 -7.72 59.97 -13.60
CA GLY A 288 -7.82 58.94 -14.64
C GLY A 288 -8.83 57.82 -14.32
N PHE A 289 -9.45 57.85 -13.14
CA PHE A 289 -10.46 56.86 -12.74
C PHE A 289 -11.83 57.22 -13.35
N ALA A 290 -12.24 56.48 -14.39
CA ALA A 290 -13.55 56.59 -15.05
C ALA A 290 -14.46 55.40 -14.72
#